data_AF-A0A3D3EQS0-F1
#
_entry.id   AF-A0A3D3EQS0-F1
#
_cell.length_a   1.000
_cell.length_b   1.000
_cell.length_c   1.000
_cell.angle_alpha   90.00
_cell.angle_beta   90.00
_cell.angle_gamma   90.00
#
_symmetry.space_group_name_H-M   'P 1'
#
loop_
_entity.id
_entity.type
_entity.pdbx_description
1 polymer ?
#
loop_
_entity_poly.entity_id
_entity_poly.type
_entity_poly.pdbx_seq_one_letter_code
_entity_poly.pdbx_strand_id
1 'polypeptide(L)'
;MSAYTEKRYNLHFLFFHALHRTTLIDKIDQLSNKQVFVELNKIVASIGDAHTSINIWDGYSYPLQFWIFDGKIYIVNADTSLEDMMFSQILKIDGTDINIVIEKLTSLISHENESWVLAMLPNYLQLPVYIYGLGIIQNEKEAVFTVQKDGEVQDFTV
;
A
#
# COMPACT_ATOMS: atom_id res chain seq x y z
N MET A 1 39.27 21.28 -24.76
CA MET A 1 39.72 20.06 -24.08
C MET A 1 38.78 19.84 -22.91
N SER A 2 37.77 18.98 -23.09
CA SER A 2 36.66 18.76 -22.17
C SER A 2 37.10 17.80 -21.06
N ALA A 3 37.01 18.20 -19.80
CA ALA A 3 37.24 17.33 -18.66
C ALA A 3 35.89 16.81 -18.16
N TYR A 4 35.74 15.49 -18.22
CA TYR A 4 34.61 14.69 -17.79
C TYR A 4 34.19 15.00 -16.34
N THR A 5 32.92 15.37 -16.16
CA THR A 5 32.27 15.38 -14.84
C THR A 5 31.86 13.96 -14.51
N GLU A 6 32.61 13.30 -13.64
CA GLU A 6 32.29 11.96 -13.13
C GLU A 6 31.03 12.04 -12.27
N LYS A 7 29.89 11.55 -12.79
CA LYS A 7 28.68 11.33 -12.00
C LYS A 7 29.01 10.24 -10.97
N ARG A 8 29.28 10.64 -9.73
CA ARG A 8 29.28 9.72 -8.59
C ARG A 8 27.85 9.22 -8.38
N TYR A 9 27.52 8.08 -8.97
CA TYR A 9 26.31 7.35 -8.61
C TYR A 9 26.42 6.95 -7.13
N ASN A 10 25.42 7.31 -6.33
CA ASN A 10 25.36 6.93 -4.92
C ASN A 10 25.44 5.40 -4.82
N LEU A 11 26.55 4.88 -4.30
CA LEU A 11 26.79 3.44 -4.19
C LEU A 11 25.68 2.73 -3.38
N HIS A 12 25.10 3.44 -2.40
CA HIS A 12 23.95 2.98 -1.62
C HIS A 12 22.70 2.76 -2.49
N PHE A 13 22.46 3.63 -3.47
CA PHE A 13 21.33 3.56 -4.41
C PHE A 13 21.46 2.36 -5.35
N LEU A 14 22.68 2.04 -5.81
CA LEU A 14 22.92 0.87 -6.68
C LEU A 14 22.82 -0.45 -5.91
N PHE A 15 23.29 -0.49 -4.65
CA PHE A 15 23.25 -1.70 -3.83
C PHE A 15 21.82 -2.06 -3.39
N PHE A 16 21.00 -1.09 -2.99
CA PHE A 16 19.63 -1.34 -2.52
C PHE A 16 18.74 -1.90 -3.64
N HIS A 17 18.78 -1.30 -4.83
CA HIS A 17 18.05 -1.80 -6.01
C HIS A 17 18.52 -3.19 -6.47
N ALA A 18 19.83 -3.45 -6.41
CA ALA A 18 20.38 -4.76 -6.77
C ALA A 18 19.92 -5.86 -5.80
N LEU A 19 19.80 -5.56 -4.51
CA LEU A 19 19.36 -6.52 -3.48
C LEU A 19 17.87 -6.89 -3.64
N HIS A 20 17.00 -5.90 -3.84
CA HIS A 20 15.56 -6.15 -4.07
C HIS A 20 15.32 -6.93 -5.37
N ARG A 21 16.05 -6.59 -6.44
CA ARG A 21 15.92 -7.28 -7.74
C ARG A 21 16.34 -8.74 -7.68
N THR A 22 17.48 -9.06 -7.05
CA THR A 22 17.95 -10.45 -6.92
C THR A 22 16.99 -11.28 -6.08
N THR A 23 16.51 -10.73 -4.97
CA THR A 23 15.53 -11.39 -4.10
C THR A 23 14.21 -11.72 -4.81
N LEU A 24 13.74 -10.86 -5.73
CA LEU A 24 12.53 -11.12 -6.51
C LEU A 24 12.74 -12.24 -7.54
N ILE A 25 13.85 -12.21 -8.29
CA ILE A 25 14.16 -13.23 -9.31
C ILE A 25 14.21 -14.62 -8.67
N ASP A 26 14.82 -14.74 -7.49
CA ASP A 26 14.99 -16.02 -6.79
C ASP A 26 13.67 -16.59 -6.23
N LYS A 27 12.64 -15.75 -6.06
CA LYS A 27 11.35 -16.12 -5.46
C LYS A 27 10.20 -16.19 -6.45
N ILE A 28 10.43 -15.86 -7.72
CA ILE A 28 9.35 -15.63 -8.68
C ILE A 28 8.42 -16.86 -8.84
N ASP A 29 8.97 -18.07 -8.79
CA ASP A 29 8.22 -19.33 -8.91
C ASP A 29 7.33 -19.64 -7.69
N GLN A 30 7.52 -18.93 -6.58
CA GLN A 30 6.78 -19.12 -5.33
C GLN A 30 5.71 -18.05 -5.11
N LEU A 31 5.64 -17.04 -5.98
CA LEU A 31 4.76 -15.88 -5.83
C LEU A 31 3.60 -15.96 -6.81
N SER A 32 2.42 -15.51 -6.37
CA SER A 32 1.32 -15.22 -7.28
C SER A 32 1.65 -13.99 -8.14
N ASN A 33 0.99 -13.84 -9.29
CA ASN A 33 1.18 -12.68 -10.16
C ASN A 33 1.03 -11.35 -9.39
N LYS A 34 0.05 -11.25 -8.48
CA LYS A 34 -0.20 -10.04 -7.68
C LYS A 34 0.94 -9.76 -6.69
N GLN A 35 1.50 -10.80 -6.08
CA GLN A 35 2.68 -10.67 -5.22
C GLN A 35 3.92 -10.25 -6.02
N VAL A 36 4.13 -10.79 -7.22
CA VAL A 36 5.19 -10.32 -8.13
C VAL A 36 5.03 -8.84 -8.45
N PHE A 37 3.81 -8.40 -8.78
CA PHE A 37 3.55 -6.98 -9.07
C PHE A 37 3.81 -6.07 -7.87
N VAL A 38 3.45 -6.49 -6.65
CA VAL A 38 3.75 -5.72 -5.45
C VAL A 38 5.26 -5.63 -5.19
N GLU A 39 6.01 -6.71 -5.38
CA GLU A 39 7.48 -6.68 -5.25
C GLU A 39 8.14 -5.81 -6.33
N LEU A 40 7.61 -5.80 -7.55
CA LEU A 40 8.02 -4.84 -8.58
C LEU A 40 7.69 -3.39 -8.17
N ASN A 41 6.51 -3.16 -7.57
CA ASN A 41 6.13 -1.84 -7.09
C ASN A 41 7.11 -1.32 -6.02
N LYS A 42 7.56 -2.17 -5.10
CA LYS A 42 8.61 -1.80 -4.11
C LYS A 42 9.91 -1.34 -4.78
N ILE A 43 10.35 -2.03 -5.84
CA ILE A 43 11.56 -1.66 -6.60
C ILE A 43 11.37 -0.33 -7.32
N VAL A 44 10.17 -0.06 -7.84
CA VAL A 44 9.86 1.21 -8.50
C VAL A 44 9.74 2.35 -7.48
N ALA A 45 9.07 2.12 -6.36
CA ALA A 45 8.91 3.10 -5.29
C ALA A 45 10.25 3.56 -4.69
N SER A 46 11.27 2.69 -4.65
CA SER A 46 12.60 3.06 -4.16
C SER A 46 13.37 4.04 -5.06
N ILE A 47 12.85 4.34 -6.26
CA ILE A 47 13.37 5.42 -7.11
C ILE A 47 13.07 6.79 -6.48
N GLY A 48 11.94 6.94 -5.80
CA GLY A 48 11.54 8.16 -5.09
C GLY A 48 10.98 9.27 -5.98
N ASP A 49 10.64 9.00 -7.24
CA ASP A 49 9.94 9.94 -8.11
C ASP A 49 8.42 9.69 -8.05
N ALA A 50 7.66 10.67 -7.56
CA ALA A 50 6.21 10.56 -7.37
C ALA A 50 5.41 10.24 -8.66
N HIS A 51 6.02 10.45 -9.82
CA HIS A 51 5.41 10.19 -11.13
C HIS A 51 5.79 8.83 -11.73
N THR A 52 6.68 8.09 -11.06
CA THR A 52 7.06 6.74 -11.47
C THR A 52 6.32 5.72 -10.61
N SER A 53 5.35 5.02 -11.22
CA SER A 53 4.58 3.98 -10.54
C SER A 53 4.20 2.84 -11.49
N ILE A 54 3.89 1.68 -10.92
CA ILE A 54 3.23 0.59 -11.63
C ILE A 54 1.76 0.63 -11.24
N ASN A 55 0.89 0.84 -12.22
CA ASN A 55 -0.55 0.80 -11.99
C ASN A 55 -1.01 -0.66 -11.95
N ILE A 56 -1.49 -1.09 -10.79
CA ILE A 56 -2.12 -2.39 -10.60
C ILE A 56 -3.60 -2.13 -10.33
N TRP A 57 -4.45 -2.48 -11.29
CA TRP A 57 -5.89 -2.51 -11.11
C TRP A 57 -6.46 -3.74 -11.80
N ASP A 58 -7.22 -4.51 -11.05
CA ASP A 58 -7.84 -5.75 -11.48
C ASP A 58 -9.37 -5.66 -11.60
N GLY A 59 -9.92 -4.45 -11.51
CA GLY A 59 -11.35 -4.18 -11.59
C GLY A 59 -12.09 -4.26 -10.26
N TYR A 60 -11.41 -4.56 -9.15
CA TYR A 60 -12.03 -4.66 -7.83
C TYR A 60 -11.49 -3.59 -6.87
N SER A 61 -12.41 -2.98 -6.12
CA SER A 61 -12.14 -2.01 -5.07
C SER A 61 -13.08 -2.30 -3.91
N TYR A 62 -12.63 -2.09 -2.68
CA TYR A 62 -13.55 -2.11 -1.56
C TYR A 62 -14.64 -1.04 -1.79
N PRO A 63 -15.92 -1.34 -1.45
CA PRO A 63 -17.03 -0.40 -1.45
C PRO A 63 -16.93 0.62 -0.29
N LEU A 64 -15.73 1.12 -0.02
CA LEU A 64 -15.36 2.06 1.03
C LEU A 64 -14.42 3.12 0.47
N GLN A 65 -14.55 4.35 0.94
CA GLN A 65 -13.55 5.41 0.74
C GLN A 65 -12.97 5.82 2.09
N PHE A 66 -11.68 6.12 2.07
CA PHE A 66 -10.91 6.37 3.28
C PHE A 66 -10.36 7.79 3.30
N TRP A 67 -10.11 8.29 4.50
CA TRP A 67 -9.40 9.54 4.72
C TRP A 67 -8.45 9.40 5.90
N ILE A 68 -7.31 10.09 5.83
CA ILE A 68 -6.33 10.12 6.90
C ILE A 68 -6.44 11.45 7.63
N PHE A 69 -6.67 11.40 8.93
CA PHE A 69 -6.71 12.55 9.80
C PHE A 69 -5.92 12.27 11.08
N ASP A 70 -4.93 13.11 11.37
CA ASP A 70 -4.07 12.98 12.55
C ASP A 70 -3.43 11.58 12.69
N GLY A 71 -2.93 11.05 11.56
CA GLY A 71 -2.31 9.72 11.50
C GLY A 71 -3.29 8.53 11.60
N LYS A 72 -4.59 8.78 11.74
CA LYS A 72 -5.63 7.76 11.84
C LYS A 72 -6.41 7.66 10.54
N ILE A 73 -6.86 6.44 10.20
CA ILE A 73 -7.68 6.19 9.01
C ILE A 73 -9.14 6.14 9.42
N TYR A 74 -9.97 6.86 8.66
CA TYR A 74 -11.42 6.89 8.82
C TYR A 74 -12.11 6.49 7.53
N ILE A 75 -13.27 5.83 7.66
CA ILE A 75 -14.19 5.60 6.55
C ILE A 75 -14.98 6.89 6.32
N VAL A 76 -14.90 7.47 5.13
CA VAL A 76 -15.60 8.73 4.79
C VAL A 76 -16.73 8.55 3.79
N ASN A 77 -16.78 7.39 3.13
CA ASN A 77 -17.87 7.01 2.25
C ASN A 77 -17.96 5.48 2.19
N ALA A 78 -19.15 4.96 1.94
CA ALA A 78 -19.41 3.54 1.84
C ALA A 78 -20.63 3.30 0.93
N ASP A 79 -20.71 2.13 0.31
CA ASP A 79 -21.95 1.69 -0.35
C ASP A 79 -23.06 1.53 0.70
N THR A 80 -24.32 1.56 0.25
CA THR A 80 -25.52 1.54 1.11
C THR A 80 -25.54 0.35 2.09
N SER A 81 -24.96 -0.80 1.73
CA SER A 81 -24.90 -1.96 2.63
C SER A 81 -23.94 -1.78 3.82
N LEU A 82 -23.06 -0.79 3.77
CA LEU A 82 -22.02 -0.51 4.76
C LEU A 82 -22.11 0.92 5.32
N GLU A 83 -23.24 1.62 5.11
CA GLU A 83 -23.45 3.01 5.56
C GLU A 83 -23.26 3.15 7.08
N ASP A 84 -23.63 2.12 7.84
CA ASP A 84 -23.42 2.06 9.30
C ASP A 84 -21.95 2.12 9.70
N MET A 85 -21.00 1.82 8.80
CA MET A 85 -19.56 1.89 9.06
C MET A 85 -18.96 3.26 8.75
N MET A 86 -19.72 4.19 8.16
CA MET A 86 -19.22 5.56 7.91
C MET A 86 -18.78 6.24 9.20
N PHE A 87 -17.73 7.05 9.07
CA PHE A 87 -17.04 7.79 10.14
C PHE A 87 -16.36 6.93 11.21
N SER A 88 -16.30 5.61 11.02
CA SER A 88 -15.57 4.73 11.91
C SER A 88 -14.05 4.87 11.68
N GLN A 89 -13.28 4.80 12.76
CA GLN A 89 -11.83 4.71 12.71
C GLN A 89 -11.41 3.27 12.45
N ILE A 90 -10.51 3.03 11.51
CA ILE A 90 -9.95 1.69 11.26
C ILE A 90 -8.83 1.41 12.26
N LEU A 91 -8.90 0.24 12.89
CA LEU A 91 -7.90 -0.26 13.83
C LEU A 91 -7.10 -1.41 13.25
N LYS A 92 -7.74 -2.32 12.52
CA LYS A 92 -7.11 -3.52 11.94
C LYS A 92 -7.75 -3.95 10.64
N ILE A 93 -6.99 -4.70 9.84
CA ILE A 93 -7.46 -5.43 8.65
C ILE A 93 -6.96 -6.87 8.76
N ASP A 94 -7.86 -7.84 8.73
CA ASP A 94 -7.57 -9.28 8.97
C ASP A 94 -6.71 -9.52 10.22
N GLY A 95 -7.02 -8.77 11.30
CA GLY A 95 -6.28 -8.84 12.56
C GLY A 95 -4.90 -8.16 12.55
N THR A 96 -4.42 -7.67 11.41
CA THR A 96 -3.18 -6.89 11.29
C THR A 96 -3.43 -5.44 11.70
N ASP A 97 -2.59 -4.90 12.60
CA ASP A 97 -2.68 -3.51 13.06
C ASP A 97 -2.59 -2.53 11.89
N ILE A 98 -3.47 -1.52 11.88
CA ILE A 98 -3.56 -0.55 10.79
C ILE A 98 -2.23 0.20 10.56
N ASN A 99 -1.42 0.43 11.59
CA ASN A 99 -0.12 1.09 11.43
C ASN A 99 0.85 0.23 10.64
N ILE A 100 0.81 -1.10 10.83
CA ILE A 100 1.63 -2.06 10.06
C ILE A 100 1.15 -2.08 8.60
N VAL A 101 -0.16 -2.02 8.37
CA VAL A 101 -0.73 -1.95 7.02
C VAL A 101 -0.28 -0.66 6.32
N ILE A 102 -0.37 0.48 7.00
CA ILE A 102 0.09 1.79 6.52
C ILE A 102 1.57 1.71 6.12
N GLU A 103 2.44 1.24 7.02
CA GLU A 103 3.88 1.13 6.76
C GLU A 103 4.16 0.31 5.50
N LYS A 104 3.51 -0.85 5.38
CA LYS A 104 3.66 -1.72 4.21
C LYS A 104 3.14 -1.08 2.92
N LEU A 105 2.00 -0.39 2.96
CA LEU A 105 1.45 0.30 1.78
C LEU A 105 2.30 1.50 1.38
N THR A 106 2.82 2.27 2.33
CA THR A 106 3.75 3.37 2.07
C THR A 106 4.99 2.89 1.33
N SER A 107 5.48 1.67 1.59
CA SER A 107 6.60 1.08 0.85
C SER A 107 6.32 0.84 -0.65
N LEU A 108 5.05 0.89 -1.07
CA LEU A 108 4.64 0.75 -2.47
C LEU A 108 4.44 2.09 -3.17
N ILE A 109 4.40 3.19 -2.43
CA ILE A 109 4.12 4.52 -2.97
C ILE A 109 5.46 5.20 -3.25
N SER A 110 5.77 5.41 -4.53
CA SER A 110 6.86 6.31 -4.91
C SER A 110 6.49 7.74 -4.52
N HIS A 111 7.35 8.43 -3.77
CA HIS A 111 7.05 9.75 -3.23
C HIS A 111 8.29 10.61 -3.03
N GLU A 112 8.14 11.91 -3.24
CA GLU A 112 9.18 12.92 -2.97
C GLU A 112 9.00 13.54 -1.57
N ASN A 113 7.83 13.39 -0.96
CA ASN A 113 7.48 13.94 0.35
C ASN A 113 6.31 13.18 1.00
N GLU A 114 6.13 13.38 2.31
CA GLU A 114 5.09 12.72 3.11
C GLU A 114 3.66 13.13 2.71
N SER A 115 3.46 14.37 2.26
CA SER A 115 2.14 14.83 1.82
C SER A 115 1.61 14.01 0.63
N TRP A 116 2.50 13.58 -0.26
CA TRP A 116 2.13 12.69 -1.37
C TRP A 116 1.71 11.30 -0.88
N VAL A 117 2.39 10.76 0.14
CA VAL A 117 2.00 9.49 0.76
C VAL A 117 0.59 9.60 1.35
N LEU A 118 0.30 10.67 2.11
CA LEU A 118 -1.03 10.89 2.69
C LEU A 118 -2.13 11.03 1.63
N ALA A 119 -1.82 11.62 0.48
CA ALA A 119 -2.76 11.77 -0.63
C ALA A 119 -3.04 10.45 -1.36
N MET A 120 -2.03 9.58 -1.48
CA MET A 120 -2.13 8.33 -2.24
C MET A 120 -2.61 7.14 -1.42
N LEU A 121 -2.24 7.08 -0.13
CA LEU A 121 -2.50 5.95 0.75
C LEU A 121 -3.98 5.54 0.85
N PRO A 122 -4.97 6.46 0.87
CA PRO A 122 -6.38 6.09 0.79
C PRO A 122 -6.75 5.26 -0.45
N ASN A 123 -6.18 5.61 -1.61
CA ASN A 123 -6.43 4.87 -2.86
C ASN A 123 -5.77 3.48 -2.83
N TYR A 124 -4.59 3.37 -2.24
CA TYR A 124 -3.91 2.08 -2.07
C TYR A 124 -4.64 1.17 -1.09
N LEU A 125 -5.27 1.74 -0.04
CA LEU A 125 -6.08 0.99 0.91
C LEU A 125 -7.42 0.53 0.31
N GLN A 126 -8.00 1.34 -0.60
CA GLN A 126 -9.24 1.00 -1.31
C GLN A 126 -9.09 -0.15 -2.30
N LEU A 127 -7.88 -0.42 -2.78
CA LEU A 127 -7.60 -1.43 -3.79
C LEU A 127 -7.02 -2.71 -3.13
N PRO A 128 -7.82 -3.78 -2.98
CA PRO A 128 -7.44 -4.96 -2.20
C PRO A 128 -6.22 -5.68 -2.78
N VAL A 129 -5.98 -5.53 -4.09
CA VAL A 129 -4.82 -6.11 -4.78
C VAL A 129 -3.48 -5.76 -4.12
N TYR A 130 -3.32 -4.56 -3.55
CA TYR A 130 -2.10 -4.18 -2.85
C TYR A 130 -1.97 -4.90 -1.51
N ILE A 131 -3.05 -4.93 -0.74
CA ILE A 131 -3.09 -5.56 0.59
C ILE A 131 -2.92 -7.08 0.47
N TYR A 132 -3.55 -7.70 -0.53
CA TYR A 132 -3.40 -9.11 -0.88
C TYR A 132 -1.99 -9.42 -1.36
N GLY A 133 -1.43 -8.62 -2.28
CA GLY A 133 -0.07 -8.81 -2.77
C GLY A 133 1.00 -8.61 -1.69
N LEU A 134 0.72 -7.84 -0.65
CA LEU A 134 1.55 -7.71 0.56
C LEU A 134 1.39 -8.89 1.54
N GLY A 135 0.46 -9.81 1.28
CA GLY A 135 0.14 -10.97 2.11
C GLY A 135 -0.54 -10.62 3.43
N ILE A 136 -1.16 -9.45 3.53
CA ILE A 136 -1.88 -9.00 4.74
C ILE A 136 -3.24 -9.72 4.84
N ILE A 137 -3.97 -9.78 3.71
CA ILE A 137 -5.22 -10.51 3.59
C ILE A 137 -5.00 -11.81 2.81
N GLN A 138 -5.75 -12.86 3.14
CA GLN A 138 -5.65 -14.16 2.48
C GLN A 138 -6.65 -14.33 1.33
N ASN A 139 -7.73 -13.54 1.33
CA ASN A 139 -8.72 -13.48 0.28
C ASN A 139 -8.81 -12.05 -0.23
N GLU A 140 -8.69 -11.84 -1.53
CA GLU A 140 -8.77 -10.51 -2.10
C GLU A 140 -10.19 -9.93 -2.08
N LYS A 141 -11.20 -10.80 -2.13
CA LYS A 141 -12.62 -10.44 -2.20
C LYS A 141 -13.31 -10.40 -0.85
N GLU A 142 -12.58 -10.70 0.21
CA GLU A 142 -13.12 -10.76 1.55
C GLU A 142 -12.05 -10.32 2.54
N ALA A 143 -12.31 -9.26 3.30
CA ALA A 143 -11.45 -8.83 4.39
C ALA A 143 -12.28 -8.39 5.61
N VAL A 144 -11.77 -8.68 6.80
CA VAL A 144 -12.36 -8.26 8.07
C VAL A 144 -11.72 -6.96 8.52
N PHE A 145 -12.53 -5.92 8.64
CA PHE A 145 -12.12 -4.63 9.19
C PHE A 145 -12.55 -4.53 10.64
N THR A 146 -11.59 -4.33 11.54
CA THR A 146 -11.87 -3.94 12.92
C THR A 146 -11.90 -2.42 13.00
N VAL A 147 -13.02 -1.85 13.44
CA VAL A 147 -13.22 -0.41 13.54
C VAL A 147 -13.66 0.03 14.93
N GLN A 148 -13.37 1.29 15.25
CA GLN A 148 -13.92 1.98 16.40
C GLN A 148 -14.94 3.02 15.94
N LYS A 149 -16.16 2.95 16.50
CA LYS A 149 -17.24 3.93 16.27
C LYS A 149 -17.92 4.23 17.60
N ASP A 150 -18.08 5.52 17.93
CA ASP A 150 -18.74 5.98 19.16
C ASP A 150 -18.17 5.36 20.47
N GLY A 151 -16.89 4.99 20.45
CA GLY A 151 -16.19 4.36 21.58
C GLY A 151 -16.28 2.83 21.61
N GLU A 152 -17.14 2.23 20.79
CA GLU A 152 -17.28 0.78 20.65
C GLU A 152 -16.36 0.24 19.54
N VAL A 153 -15.85 -0.96 19.74
CA VAL A 153 -15.02 -1.67 18.74
C VAL A 153 -15.85 -2.81 18.16
N GLN A 154 -15.92 -2.88 16.84
CA GLN A 154 -16.65 -3.92 16.12
C GLN A 154 -15.89 -4.36 14.87
N ASP A 155 -16.13 -5.60 14.47
CA ASP A 155 -15.62 -6.17 13.23
C ASP A 155 -16.74 -6.19 12.19
N PHE A 156 -16.40 -5.93 10.94
CA PHE A 156 -17.28 -6.17 9.80
C PHE A 156 -16.49 -6.69 8.61
N THR A 157 -17.17 -7.43 7.74
CA THR A 157 -16.57 -8.02 6.55
C THR A 157 -16.95 -7.21 5.32
N VAL A 158 -15.98 -7.04 4.43
CA VAL A 158 -16.11 -6.39 3.13
C VAL A 158 -15.73 -7.36 2.04
#